data_AF-A0A3A9K2C2-F1
#
_entry.id   AF-A0A3A9K2C2-F1
#
_cell.length_a   1.000
_cell.length_b   1.000
_cell.length_c   1.000
_cell.angle_alpha   90.00
_cell.angle_beta   90.00
_cell.angle_gamma   90.00
#
_symmetry.space_group_name_H-M   'P 1'
#
loop_
_entity.id
_entity.type
_entity.pdbx_description
1 polymer ?
#
loop_
_entity_poly.entity_id
_entity_poly.type
_entity_poly.pdbx_seq_one_letter_code
_entity_poly.pdbx_strand_id
1 'polypeptide(L)'
;MIEQLKDMDADLKVFICKKLFEERIGIKNEIINEAIMAGFDEQDFLNGLDIFLYNELVSIPKVPNAVLNKDILINDSKFHELKSKGYL
;
A
#
# COMPACT_ATOMS: atom_id res chain seq x y z
N MET A 1 10.46 8.01 6.68
CA MET A 1 9.68 8.57 5.56
C MET A 1 8.25 8.96 5.97
N ILE A 2 8.00 9.39 7.21
CA ILE A 2 6.64 9.83 7.62
C ILE A 2 6.25 11.12 6.89
N GLU A 3 7.21 12.02 6.63
CA GLU A 3 6.97 13.23 5.84
C GLU A 3 6.55 12.89 4.40
N GLN A 4 7.21 11.94 3.74
CA GLN A 4 6.78 11.47 2.42
C GLN A 4 5.42 10.76 2.43
N LEU A 5 5.07 10.08 3.53
CA LEU A 5 3.72 9.54 3.69
C LEU A 5 2.68 10.67 3.78
N LYS A 6 3.03 11.82 4.38
CA LYS A 6 2.15 13.00 4.40
C LYS A 6 2.07 13.67 3.04
N ASP A 7 3.21 13.87 2.40
CA ASP A 7 3.37 14.62 1.14
C ASP A 7 2.97 13.80 -0.10
N MET A 8 2.75 12.49 0.05
CA MET A 8 2.18 11.64 -1.00
C MET A 8 0.85 12.20 -1.48
N ASP A 9 0.65 12.13 -2.80
CA ASP A 9 -0.61 12.44 -3.46
C ASP A 9 -1.81 11.83 -2.72
N ALA A 10 -2.80 12.66 -2.43
CA ALA A 10 -3.91 12.28 -1.57
C ALA A 10 -4.79 11.21 -2.23
N ASP A 11 -5.01 11.31 -3.54
CA ASP A 11 -5.84 10.36 -4.29
C ASP A 11 -5.15 9.01 -4.40
N LEU A 12 -3.84 9.00 -4.67
CA LEU A 12 -3.02 7.79 -4.68
C LEU A 12 -2.99 7.12 -3.31
N LYS A 13 -2.81 7.89 -2.23
CA LYS A 13 -2.81 7.37 -0.85
C LYS A 13 -4.14 6.72 -0.49
N VAL A 14 -5.25 7.39 -0.81
CA VAL A 14 -6.60 6.85 -0.60
C VAL A 14 -6.80 5.57 -1.43
N PHE A 15 -6.35 5.56 -2.68
CA PHE A 15 -6.43 4.39 -3.55
C PHE A 15 -5.66 3.20 -2.97
N ILE A 16 -4.38 3.39 -2.61
CA ILE A 16 -3.53 2.35 -2.01
C ILE A 16 -4.16 1.84 -0.71
N CYS A 17 -4.63 2.75 0.16
CA CYS A 17 -5.29 2.37 1.41
C CYS A 17 -6.55 1.53 1.17
N LYS A 18 -7.40 1.93 0.22
CA LYS A 18 -8.60 1.19 -0.13
C LYS A 18 -8.28 -0.23 -0.62
N LYS A 19 -7.34 -0.35 -1.56
CA LYS A 19 -6.97 -1.65 -2.16
C LYS A 19 -6.36 -2.61 -1.14
N LEU A 20 -5.46 -2.11 -0.30
CA LEU A 20 -4.74 -2.93 0.67
C LEU A 20 -5.55 -3.18 1.96
N PHE A 21 -6.17 -2.17 2.56
CA PHE A 21 -6.75 -2.28 3.91
C PHE A 21 -8.26 -2.50 3.92
N GLU A 22 -8.98 -2.06 2.88
CA GLU A 22 -10.42 -2.29 2.77
C GLU A 22 -10.72 -3.52 1.91
N GLU A 23 -10.21 -3.56 0.69
CA GLU A 23 -10.44 -4.67 -0.27
C GLU A 23 -9.52 -5.87 -0.03
N ARG A 24 -8.47 -5.71 0.79
CA ARG A 24 -7.53 -6.79 1.18
C ARG A 24 -6.84 -7.48 0.00
N ILE A 25 -6.72 -6.78 -1.12
CA ILE A 25 -5.98 -7.22 -2.29
C ILE A 25 -4.51 -7.20 -1.90
N GLY A 26 -3.88 -8.37 -1.90
CA GLY A 26 -2.48 -8.53 -1.51
C GLY A 26 -1.59 -8.94 -2.67
N ILE A 27 -2.08 -8.89 -3.91
CA ILE A 27 -1.33 -9.29 -5.11
C ILE A 27 -0.81 -8.02 -5.76
N LYS A 28 0.52 -7.87 -5.82
CA LYS A 28 1.15 -6.60 -6.25
C LYS A 28 0.75 -6.24 -7.68
N ASN A 29 0.79 -7.21 -8.59
CA ASN A 29 0.47 -7.00 -10.00
C ASN A 29 -1.00 -6.64 -10.23
N GLU A 30 -1.92 -7.16 -9.41
CA GLU A 30 -3.34 -6.84 -9.50
C GLU A 30 -3.57 -5.36 -9.16
N ILE A 31 -3.01 -4.89 -8.05
CA ILE A 31 -3.18 -3.49 -7.62
C ILE A 31 -2.50 -2.52 -8.61
N ILE A 32 -1.34 -2.87 -9.17
CA ILE A 32 -0.68 -2.06 -10.22
C ILE A 32 -1.58 -1.93 -11.44
N ASN A 33 -2.14 -3.03 -11.94
CA ASN A 33 -3.04 -2.99 -13.09
C ASN A 33 -4.26 -2.11 -12.80
N GLU A 34 -4.85 -2.24 -11.60
CA GLU A 34 -5.98 -1.39 -11.21
C GLU A 34 -5.60 0.08 -11.05
N ALA A 35 -4.39 0.40 -10.57
CA ALA A 35 -3.90 1.78 -10.47
C ALA A 35 -3.78 2.42 -11.86
N ILE A 36 -3.22 1.69 -12.83
CA ILE A 36 -3.10 2.13 -14.23
C ILE A 36 -4.50 2.33 -14.84
N MET A 37 -5.44 1.41 -14.60
CA MET A 37 -6.83 1.55 -15.06
C MET A 37 -7.56 2.75 -14.42
N ALA A 38 -7.19 3.10 -13.18
CA ALA A 38 -7.69 4.29 -12.49
C ALA A 38 -7.01 5.60 -12.94
N GLY A 39 -5.98 5.53 -13.79
CA GLY A 39 -5.29 6.69 -14.36
C GLY A 39 -4.06 7.15 -13.58
N PHE A 40 -3.58 6.36 -12.61
CA PHE A 40 -2.32 6.63 -11.92
C PHE A 40 -1.13 6.14 -12.73
N ASP A 41 0.00 6.85 -12.62
CA ASP A 41 1.27 6.40 -13.17
C ASP A 41 1.82 5.22 -12.35
N GLU A 42 2.38 4.23 -13.05
CA GLU A 42 2.95 3.03 -12.40
C GLU A 42 4.10 3.38 -11.45
N GLN A 43 4.96 4.33 -11.83
CA GLN A 43 6.09 4.74 -11.00
C GLN A 43 5.62 5.45 -9.73
N ASP A 44 4.60 6.31 -9.84
CA ASP A 44 4.01 6.97 -8.68
C ASP A 44 3.40 5.94 -7.72
N PHE A 45 2.70 4.94 -8.24
CA PHE A 45 2.19 3.83 -7.43
C PHE A 45 3.31 3.04 -6.75
N LEU A 46 4.37 2.69 -7.47
CA LEU A 46 5.51 1.95 -6.92
C LEU A 46 6.22 2.75 -5.81
N ASN A 47 6.43 4.05 -6.03
CA ASN A 47 6.96 4.97 -5.03
C ASN A 47 6.04 5.03 -3.80
N GLY A 48 4.72 5.05 -4.02
CA GLY A 48 3.73 5.03 -2.95
C GLY A 48 3.77 3.74 -2.13
N LEU A 49 3.88 2.60 -2.80
CA LEU A 49 4.00 1.30 -2.16
C LEU A 49 5.30 1.18 -1.34
N ASP A 50 6.42 1.71 -1.86
CA ASP A 50 7.69 1.75 -1.13
C ASP A 50 7.61 2.61 0.14
N ILE A 51 6.89 3.74 0.09
CA ILE A 51 6.61 4.54 1.29
C ILE A 51 5.79 3.74 2.31
N PHE A 52 4.81 2.95 1.87
CA PHE A 52 4.02 2.08 2.75
C PHE A 52 4.88 0.95 3.35
N LEU A 53 5.76 0.35 2.55
CA LEU A 53 6.71 -0.67 3.00
C LEU A 53 7.67 -0.11 4.05
N TYR A 54 8.23 1.08 3.81
CA TYR A 54 9.16 1.73 4.74
C TYR A 54 8.51 2.11 6.07
N ASN A 55 7.24 2.55 6.04
CA ASN A 55 6.49 2.89 7.24
C ASN A 55 5.83 1.67 7.92
N GLU A 56 6.20 0.45 7.50
CA GLU A 56 5.74 -0.84 8.05
C GLU A 56 4.22 -1.04 7.95
N LEU A 57 3.54 -0.33 7.04
CA LEU A 57 2.12 -0.49 6.75
C LEU A 57 1.85 -1.79 6.00
N VAL A 58 2.80 -2.20 5.17
CA VAL A 58 2.82 -3.49 4.50
C VAL A 58 4.19 -4.12 4.58
N SER A 59 4.28 -5.41 4.31
CA SER A 59 5.53 -6.13 4.15
C SER A 59 5.44 -7.07 2.95
N ILE A 60 6.55 -7.19 2.21
CA ILE A 60 6.67 -8.11 1.07
C ILE A 60 7.53 -9.28 1.55
N PRO A 61 6.96 -10.49 1.73
CA PRO A 61 7.72 -11.64 2.16
C PRO A 61 8.72 -12.05 1.08
N LYS A 62 9.95 -12.39 1.48
CA LYS A 62 11.03 -12.84 0.55
C LYS A 62 10.68 -14.13 -0.19
N VAL A 63 9.77 -14.92 0.36
CA VAL A 63 9.24 -16.14 -0.25
C VAL A 63 7.74 -15.92 -0.43
N PRO A 64 7.20 -16.01 -1.65
CA PRO A 64 5.76 -15.93 -1.87
C PRO A 64 5.08 -16.95 -0.96
N ASN A 65 4.15 -16.50 -0.13
CA ASN A 65 3.44 -17.42 0.74
C ASN A 65 2.45 -18.20 -0.15
N ALA A 66 2.86 -19.39 -0.59
CA ALA A 66 2.10 -20.26 -1.49
C ALA A 66 0.70 -20.61 -0.96
N VAL A 67 0.48 -20.47 0.35
CA VAL A 67 -0.82 -20.71 1.00
C VAL A 67 -1.77 -19.52 0.86
N LEU A 68 -1.25 -18.29 0.83
CA LEU A 68 -2.07 -17.08 0.80
C LEU A 68 -2.25 -16.50 -0.61
N ASN A 69 -1.40 -16.89 -1.57
CA ASN A 69 -1.37 -16.31 -2.92
C ASN A 69 -1.34 -14.76 -2.88
N LYS A 70 -0.56 -14.20 -1.95
CA LYS A 70 -0.39 -12.76 -1.74
C LYS A 70 1.10 -12.42 -1.74
N ASP A 71 1.43 -11.38 -2.49
CA ASP A 71 2.77 -10.77 -2.55
C ASP A 71 2.96 -9.72 -1.45
N ILE A 72 1.87 -9.23 -0.85
CA ILE A 72 1.85 -8.14 0.12
C ILE A 72 1.08 -8.60 1.37
N LEU A 73 1.74 -8.49 2.52
CA LEU A 73 1.16 -8.72 3.83
C LEU A 73 0.84 -7.38 4.49
N ILE A 74 -0.41 -7.22 4.91
CA ILE A 74 -0.95 -5.97 5.45
C ILE A 74 -0.74 -5.91 6.97
N ASN A 75 -0.31 -4.77 7.50
CA ASN A 75 -0.13 -4.54 8.92
C ASN A 75 -1.23 -3.64 9.49
N ASP A 76 -2.34 -4.25 9.92
CA ASP A 76 -3.48 -3.52 10.49
C ASP A 76 -3.14 -2.72 11.74
N SER A 77 -2.26 -3.24 12.59
CA SER A 77 -1.84 -2.56 13.81
C SER A 77 -1.18 -1.21 13.47
N LYS A 78 -0.24 -1.22 12.51
CA LYS A 78 0.44 -0.01 12.07
C LYS A 78 -0.47 0.96 11.35
N PHE A 79 -1.41 0.44 10.55
CA PHE A 79 -2.43 1.27 9.90
C PHE A 79 -3.31 2.00 10.89
N HIS A 80 -3.84 1.31 11.91
CA HIS A 80 -4.62 1.95 12.96
C HIS A 80 -3.80 2.95 13.78
N GLU A 81 -2.52 2.64 14.07
CA GLU A 81 -1.62 3.56 14.74
C GLU A 81 -1.45 4.86 13.94
N LEU A 82 -1.09 4.77 12.65
CA LEU A 82 -0.82 5.92 11.80
C LEU A 82 -2.10 6.73 11.49
N LYS A 83 -3.24 6.05 11.29
CA LYS A 83 -4.55 6.69 11.14
C LYS A 83 -4.96 7.46 12.40
N SER A 84 -4.74 6.90 13.58
CA SER A 84 -5.06 7.59 14.85
C SER A 84 -4.21 8.84 15.09
N LYS A 85 -2.99 8.87 14.53
CA LYS A 85 -2.07 10.00 14.57
C LYS A 85 -2.32 11.04 13.46
N GLY A 86 -3.30 10.81 12.58
CA GLY A 86 -3.63 11.70 11.47
C GLY A 86 -2.61 11.69 10.32
N TYR A 87 -1.88 10.59 10.15
CA TYR A 87 -0.91 10.42 9.06
C TYR A 87 -1.49 9.70 7.83
N LEU A 88 -2.65 9.06 8.00
CA LEU A 88 -3.46 8.37 6.99
C LEU A 88 -4.92 8.80 7.15
#